data_AF-A0A266LQZ0-F1
#
_entry.id   AF-A0A266LQZ0-F1
#
_cell.length_a   1.000
_cell.length_b   1.000
_cell.length_c   1.000
_cell.angle_alpha   90.00
_cell.angle_beta   90.00
_cell.angle_gamma   90.00
#
_symmetry.space_group_name_H-M   'P 1'
#
loop_
_entity.id
_entity.type
_entity.pdbx_description
1 polymer ?
#
loop_
_entity_poly.entity_id
_entity_poly.type
_entity_poly.pdbx_seq_one_letter_code
_entity_poly.pdbx_strand_id
1 'polypeptide(L)' 'MQLSDAVEIIEAFGVKRVNELLGEGWKVLAVSTSTYGDAKEGKVLPCYTLGKAAPVSGGIFPPSRML' A
#
# COMPACT_ATOMS: atom_id res chain seq x y z
N MET A 1 4.53 -4.11 7.20
CA MET A 1 3.43 -3.19 7.51
C MET A 1 2.16 -4.01 7.41
N GLN A 2 1.30 -3.94 8.42
CA GLN A 2 -0.01 -4.56 8.37
C GLN A 2 -1.03 -3.56 7.80
N LEU A 3 -2.20 -4.05 7.37
CA LEU A 3 -3.26 -3.20 6.83
C LEU A 3 -3.69 -2.10 7.82
N SER A 4 -3.69 -2.43 9.12
CA SER A 4 -4.00 -1.49 10.21
C SER A 4 -3.04 -0.32 10.34
N ASP A 5 -1.82 -0.45 9.82
CA ASP A 5 -0.78 0.58 9.93
C ASP A 5 -0.83 1.58 8.75
N ALA A 6 -1.65 1.30 7.72
CA ALA A 6 -1.75 2.12 6.52
C ALA A 6 -2.70 3.30 6.75
N VAL A 7 -2.22 4.52 6.49
CA VAL A 7 -3.06 5.73 6.49
C VAL A 7 -3.71 5.98 5.15
N GLU A 8 -3.10 5.47 4.08
CA GLU A 8 -3.62 5.52 2.72
C GLU A 8 -3.53 4.12 2.12
N ILE A 9 -4.58 3.73 1.40
CA ILE A 9 -4.68 2.45 0.69
C ILE A 9 -5.15 2.74 -0.73
N ILE A 10 -4.46 2.15 -1.71
CA ILE A 10 -4.84 2.24 -3.13
C ILE A 10 -4.76 0.88 -3.80
N GLU A 11 -5.58 0.72 -4.83
CA GLU A 11 -5.49 -0.39 -5.77
C GLU A 11 -4.74 0.08 -7.02
N ALA A 12 -3.70 -0.64 -7.40
CA ALA A 12 -2.92 -0.37 -8.59
C ALA A 12 -2.91 -1.57 -9.53
N PHE A 13 -2.98 -1.27 -10.81
CA PHE A 13 -2.96 -2.24 -11.89
C PHE A 13 -1.70 -2.04 -12.74
N GLY A 14 -1.10 -3.14 -13.17
CA GLY A 14 0.06 -3.13 -14.05
C GLY A 14 1.38 -2.78 -13.35
N VAL A 15 2.46 -3.37 -13.87
CA VAL A 15 3.80 -3.32 -13.25
C VAL A 15 4.36 -1.90 -13.18
N LYS A 16 4.07 -1.06 -14.18
CA LYS A 16 4.60 0.32 -14.24
C LYS A 16 4.11 1.16 -13.05
N ARG A 17 2.79 1.25 -12.85
CA ARG A 17 2.21 2.07 -11.79
C ARG A 17 2.58 1.56 -10.40
N VAL A 18 2.61 0.24 -10.22
CA VAL A 18 3.04 -0.38 -8.97
C VAL A 18 4.48 0.01 -8.65
N ASN A 19 5.40 -0.08 -9.61
CA ASN A 19 6.81 0.28 -9.40
C ASN A 19 7.01 1.76 -9.08
N GLU A 20 6.25 2.66 -9.71
CA GLU A 20 6.26 4.09 -9.38
C GLU A 20 5.87 4.30 -7.90
N LEU A 21 4.78 3.69 -7.46
CA LEU A 21 4.29 3.79 -6.08
C LEU A 21 5.28 3.18 -5.08
N LEU A 22 5.89 2.04 -5.42
CA LEU A 22 6.95 1.46 -4.59
C LEU A 22 8.14 2.42 -4.44
N GLY A 23 8.52 3.13 -5.50
CA GLY A 23 9.55 4.17 -5.46
C GLY A 23 9.17 5.38 -4.59
N GLU A 24 7.88 5.71 -4.51
CA GLU A 24 7.33 6.76 -3.65
C GLU A 24 7.17 6.33 -2.16
N GLY A 25 7.63 5.13 -1.82
CA GLY A 25 7.61 4.61 -0.44
C GLY A 25 6.32 3.88 -0.04
N TRP A 26 5.46 3.53 -1.01
CA TRP A 26 4.33 2.63 -0.77
C TRP A 26 4.82 1.19 -0.59
N LYS A 27 4.00 0.36 0.07
CA LYS A 27 4.29 -1.07 0.28
C LYS A 27 3.12 -1.92 -0.17
N VAL A 28 3.39 -3.06 -0.79
CA VAL A 28 2.36 -4.05 -1.12
C VAL A 28 1.83 -4.68 0.16
N LEU A 29 0.50 -4.69 0.30
CA LEU A 29 -0.22 -5.31 1.42
C LEU A 29 -0.92 -6.60 0.98
N ALA A 30 -1.46 -6.63 -0.24
CA ALA A 30 -2.11 -7.80 -0.81
C ALA A 30 -1.99 -7.80 -2.33
N VAL A 31 -2.10 -8.99 -2.92
CA VAL A 31 -2.23 -9.19 -4.37
C VAL A 31 -3.51 -9.99 -4.60
N SER A 32 -4.41 -9.45 -5.41
CA SER A 32 -5.66 -10.08 -5.78
C SER A 32 -5.77 -10.18 -7.30
N THR A 33 -6.80 -10.87 -7.76
CA THR A 33 -7.15 -10.97 -9.17
C THR A 33 -8.34 -10.08 -9.45
N SER A 34 -8.27 -9.26 -10.50
CA SER A 34 -9.37 -8.42 -10.93
C SER A 34 -9.69 -8.64 -12.41
N THR A 35 -10.96 -8.52 -12.74
CA THR A 35 -11.49 -8.48 -14.11
C THR A 35 -11.77 -7.03 -14.55
N TYR A 36 -11.42 -6.03 -13.74
CA TYR A 36 -11.64 -4.60 -13.96
C TYR A 36 -10.36 -3.90 -14.47
N GLY A 37 -10.48 -2.93 -15.38
CA GLY A 37 -9.35 -2.18 -15.97
C GLY A 37 -8.99 -2.59 -17.42
N ASP A 38 -7.71 -2.50 -17.82
CA ASP A 38 -7.17 -2.95 -19.14
C ASP A 38 -7.28 -4.47 -19.39
N ALA A 39 -8.02 -5.17 -18.53
CA ALA A 39 -8.43 -6.54 -18.74
C ALA A 39 -9.29 -6.60 -20.01
N LYS A 40 -8.65 -6.91 -21.16
CA LYS A 40 -9.38 -7.35 -22.36
C LYS A 40 -10.34 -8.47 -21.95
N GLU A 41 -11.57 -8.44 -22.46
CA GLU A 41 -12.62 -9.42 -22.14
C GLU A 41 -12.05 -10.83 -21.97
N GLY A 42 -12.29 -11.42 -20.80
CA GLY A 42 -11.84 -12.78 -20.45
C GLY A 42 -10.44 -12.89 -19.84
N LYS A 43 -9.71 -11.79 -19.63
CA LYS A 43 -8.40 -11.82 -18.95
C LYS A 43 -8.49 -11.37 -17.50
N VAL A 44 -7.99 -12.21 -16.60
CA VAL A 44 -7.78 -11.88 -15.20
C VAL A 44 -6.41 -11.20 -15.07
N LEU A 45 -6.38 -10.00 -14.50
CA LEU A 45 -5.15 -9.25 -14.26
C LEU A 45 -4.83 -9.18 -12.76
N PRO A 46 -3.54 -9.15 -12.37
CA PRO A 46 -3.17 -8.92 -10.98
C PRO A 46 -3.50 -7.47 -10.58
N CYS A 47 -4.18 -7.34 -9.45
CA CYS A 47 -4.44 -6.10 -8.74
C CYS A 47 -3.60 -6.08 -7.47
N TYR A 48 -2.91 -4.97 -7.22
CA TYR A 48 -2.04 -4.81 -6.08
C TYR A 48 -2.69 -3.81 -5.12
N THR A 49 -2.95 -4.24 -3.90
CA THR A 49 -3.34 -3.34 -2.82
C THR A 49 -2.06 -2.83 -2.18
N LEU A 50 -1.79 -1.53 -2.33
CA LEU A 50 -0.66 -0.86 -1.71
C LEU A 50 -1.13 0.02 -0.55
N GLY A 51 -0.31 0.10 0.48
CA GLY A 51 -0.50 1.01 1.60
C GLY A 51 0.67 1.96 1.76
N LYS A 52 0.40 3.14 2.34
CA LYS A 52 1.40 4.09 2.81
C LYS A 52 1.23 4.28 4.31
N ALA A 53 2.33 4.23 5.06
CA ALA A 53 2.33 4.53 6.49
C ALA A 53 2.26 6.04 6.71
N ALA A 54 1.81 6.45 7.89
CA ALA A 54 2.00 7.82 8.33
C ALA A 54 3.51 8.15 8.26
N PRO A 55 3.90 9.34 7.79
CA PRO A 55 5.27 9.79 8.00
C PRO A 55 5.56 9.72 9.50
N VAL A 56 6.69 9.12 9.88
CA VAL A 56 7.12 9.08 11.27
C VAL A 56 7.41 10.52 11.68
N SER A 57 6.41 11.22 12.21
CA SER A 57 6.64 12.48 12.91
C SER A 57 7.43 12.11 14.15
N GLY A 58 8.68 12.56 14.22
CA GLY A 58 9.61 12.31 15.34
C GLY A 58 9.15 12.97 16.63
N GLY A 59 7.98 12.58 17.14
CA GLY A 59 7.49 12.95 18.45
C GLY A 59 8.35 12.27 19.50
N ILE A 60 9.19 13.07 20.15
CA ILE A 60 9.89 12.69 21.37
C ILE A 60 8.82 12.29 22.39
N PHE A 61 8.60 11.00 22.60
CA PHE A 61 7.84 10.53 23.76
C PHE A 61 8.74 10.72 24.99
N PRO A 62 8.41 11.61 25.94
CA PRO A 62 9.12 11.61 27.21
C PRO A 62 8.90 10.24 27.88
N PRO A 63 9.92 9.64 28.50
CA PRO A 63 9.74 8.35 29.16
C PRO A 63 8.68 8.50 30.25
N SER A 64 7.57 7.78 30.09
CA SER A 64 6.57 7.63 31.14
C SER A 64 7.27 7.09 32.37
N ARG A 65 7.42 7.94 33.40
CA ARG A 65 7.85 7.53 34.74
C ARG A 65 6.85 6.47 35.20
N MET A 66 7.32 5.22 35.35
CA MET A 66 6.62 4.23 36.15
C MET A 66 6.58 4.73 37.59
N LEU A 67 5.39 4.90 38.13
CA LEU A 67 5.08 5.00 39.55
C LEU A 67 4.27 3.76 39.94
#